data_AF-A0A6C0HLM8-F1
#
_entry.id   AF-A0A6C0HLM8-F1
#
_cell.length_a   1.000
_cell.length_b   1.000
_cell.length_c   1.000
_cell.angle_alpha   90.00
_cell.angle_beta   90.00
_cell.angle_gamma   90.00
#
_symmetry.space_group_name_H-M   'P 1'
#
loop_
_entity.id
_entity.type
_entity.pdbx_description
1 polymer ?
#
loop_
_entity_poly.entity_id
_entity_poly.type
_entity_poly.pdbx_seq_one_letter_code
_entity_poly.pdbx_strand_id
1 'polypeptide(L)' 'MPETCNLEKCKKKTPLGCPKCKCGQVFCSAHRSPEDHRCAFDFKQEYIAKLTADNPRVVASKLVDLV' A
#
# COMPACT_ATOMS: atom_id res chain seq x y z
N MET A 1 -24.35 9.36 -7.49
CA MET A 1 -24.25 9.11 -6.03
C MET A 1 -23.07 9.90 -5.49
N PRO A 2 -23.22 10.73 -4.44
CA PRO A 2 -22.11 11.52 -3.93
C PRO A 2 -21.14 10.62 -3.17
N GLU A 3 -19.98 10.40 -3.76
CA GLU A 3 -18.86 9.77 -3.06
C GLU A 3 -18.42 10.77 -1.97
N THR A 4 -18.39 10.35 -0.71
CA THR A 4 -17.97 11.18 0.42
C THR A 4 -16.80 10.50 1.11
N CYS A 5 -15.94 11.28 1.74
CA CYS A 5 -14.79 10.77 2.47
C CYS A 5 -15.24 9.86 3.63
N ASN A 6 -14.75 8.62 3.69
CA ASN A 6 -15.15 7.64 4.71
C ASN A 6 -14.64 7.98 6.13
N LEU A 7 -13.71 8.92 6.28
CA LEU A 7 -13.22 9.33 7.60
C LEU A 7 -14.33 10.04 8.40
N GLU A 8 -14.62 9.54 9.61
CA GLU A 8 -15.77 9.94 10.46
C GLU A 8 -15.82 11.45 10.79
N LYS A 9 -14.69 12.16 10.66
CA LYS A 9 -14.55 13.59 10.94
C LYS A 9 -14.56 14.51 9.71
N CYS A 10 -14.44 13.96 8.50
CA CYS A 10 -14.20 14.79 7.31
C CYS A 10 -15.49 15.19 6.60
N LYS A 11 -16.45 14.26 6.43
CA LYS A 11 -17.73 14.41 5.68
C LYS A 11 -17.65 15.19 4.35
N LYS A 12 -16.44 15.34 3.80
CA LYS A 12 -16.17 16.15 2.61
C LYS A 12 -16.60 15.35 1.38
N LYS A 13 -17.35 15.99 0.48
CA LYS A 13 -17.69 15.41 -0.82
C LYS A 13 -16.41 15.17 -1.61
N THR A 14 -16.22 13.95 -2.08
CA THR A 14 -15.15 13.62 -3.00
C THR A 14 -15.64 13.80 -4.44
N PRO A 15 -14.76 14.24 -5.35
CA PRO A 15 -15.12 14.33 -6.77
C PRO A 15 -15.44 12.94 -7.32
N LEU A 16 -16.28 12.91 -8.36
CA LEU A 16 -16.60 11.69 -9.10
C LEU A 16 -15.31 11.10 -9.69
N GLY A 17 -15.05 9.82 -9.43
CA GLY A 17 -13.84 9.15 -9.93
C GLY A 17 -12.61 9.31 -9.03
N CYS A 18 -12.81 9.65 -7.75
CA CYS A 18 -11.72 9.62 -6.78
C CYS A 18 -11.17 8.18 -6.66
N PRO A 19 -9.84 7.98 -6.77
CA PRO A 19 -9.27 6.64 -6.66
C PRO A 19 -9.52 6.06 -5.27
N LYS A 20 -10.04 4.84 -5.24
CA LYS A 20 -10.19 4.07 -3.99
C LYS A 20 -8.80 3.81 -3.41
N CYS A 21 -8.66 3.97 -2.10
CA CYS A 21 -7.49 3.51 -1.37
C CYS A 21 -7.41 1.97 -1.47
N LYS A 22 -6.23 1.39 -1.21
CA LYS A 22 -6.04 -0.07 -1.23
C LYS A 22 -6.90 -0.82 -0.21
N CYS A 23 -7.34 -0.15 0.85
CA CYS A 23 -8.34 -0.68 1.79
C CYS A 23 -9.78 -0.71 1.23
N GLY A 24 -10.02 -0.26 -0.01
CA GLY A 24 -11.32 -0.26 -0.67
C GLY A 24 -12.19 0.98 -0.42
N GLN A 25 -11.74 1.90 0.43
CA GLN A 25 -12.49 3.10 0.81
C GLN A 25 -12.08 4.34 0.01
N VAL A 26 -13.00 5.31 -0.11
CA VAL A 26 -12.78 6.58 -0.80
C VAL A 26 -12.51 7.69 0.23
N PHE A 27 -11.47 8.47 -0.01
CA PHE A 27 -11.05 9.56 0.86
C PHE A 27 -10.82 10.84 0.06
N CYS A 28 -10.98 12.00 0.69
CA CYS A 28 -10.64 13.27 0.06
C CYS A 28 -9.12 13.44 -0.06
N SER A 29 -8.66 14.44 -0.82
CA SER A 29 -7.23 14.68 -1.06
C SER A 29 -6.40 14.84 0.22
N ALA A 30 -7.02 15.28 1.33
CA ALA A 30 -6.36 15.43 2.62
C ALA A 30 -6.25 14.11 3.41
N HIS A 31 -7.15 13.14 3.20
CA HIS A 31 -7.16 11.88 3.97
C HIS A 31 -6.82 10.66 3.11
N ARG A 32 -6.33 10.87 1.88
CA ARG A 32 -5.94 9.79 0.97
C ARG A 32 -4.69 9.06 1.47
N SER A 33 -3.84 9.76 2.22
CA SER A 33 -2.63 9.18 2.80
C SER A 33 -2.98 8.14 3.86
N PRO A 34 -2.27 7.00 3.92
CA PRO A 34 -2.57 5.93 4.88
C PRO A 34 -2.35 6.34 6.34
N GLU A 35 -1.50 7.34 6.60
CA GLU A 35 -1.28 7.93 7.92
C GLU A 35 -2.52 8.68 8.45
N ASP A 36 -3.20 9.44 7.60
CA ASP A 36 -4.34 10.28 7.98
C ASP A 36 -5.58 9.48 8.35
N HIS A 37 -5.88 8.41 7.61
CA HIS A 37 -7.06 7.57 7.86
C HIS A 37 -6.74 6.26 8.59
N ARG A 38 -5.49 6.09 9.06
CA ARG A 38 -5.00 4.85 9.71
C ARG A 38 -5.42 3.62 8.91
N CYS A 39 -4.94 3.56 7.67
CA CYS A 39 -5.31 2.52 6.73
C CYS A 39 -5.14 1.13 7.33
N ALA A 40 -6.21 0.33 7.35
CA ALA A 40 -6.19 -1.05 7.82
C ALA A 40 -5.55 -2.04 6.82
N PHE A 41 -4.94 -1.53 5.74
CA PHE A 41 -4.30 -2.37 4.71
C PHE A 41 -2.84 -2.67 5.08
N ASP A 42 -2.44 -3.93 5.06
CA ASP A 42 -1.09 -4.39 5.36
C ASP A 42 -0.10 -4.13 4.21
N PHE A 43 0.30 -2.86 4.04
CA PHE A 43 1.33 -2.47 3.05
C PHE A 43 2.65 -3.22 3.25
N LYS A 44 2.98 -3.58 4.50
CA LYS A 44 4.19 -4.32 4.84
C LYS A 44 4.21 -5.70 4.18
N GLN A 45 3.12 -6.44 4.24
CA GLN A 45 3.03 -7.78 3.65
C GLN A 45 3.09 -7.73 2.12
N GLU A 46 2.40 -6.76 1.50
CA GLU A 46 2.47 -6.55 0.05
C GLU A 46 3.91 -6.24 -0.39
N TYR A 47 4.62 -5.40 0.37
CA TYR A 47 6.00 -5.06 0.07
C TYR A 47 6.95 -6.24 0.24
N ILE A 48 6.81 -7.04 1.31
CA ILE A 48 7.60 -8.25 1.53
C ILE A 48 7.40 -9.25 0.40
N ALA A 49 6.16 -9.46 -0.03
CA ALA A 49 5.86 -10.37 -1.14
C ALA A 49 6.54 -9.90 -2.44
N LYS A 50 6.48 -8.61 -2.74
CA LYS A 50 7.17 -8.02 -3.89
C LYS A 50 8.69 -8.15 -3.79
N LEU A 51 9.27 -7.82 -2.64
CA LEU A 51 10.70 -7.91 -2.42
C LEU A 51 11.22 -9.35 -2.52
N THR A 52 10.43 -10.31 -2.03
CA THR A 52 10.77 -11.74 -2.12
C THR A 52 10.72 -12.24 -3.57
N ALA A 53 9.76 -11.73 -4.36
CA ALA A 53 9.68 -12.07 -5.78
C ALA A 53 10.80 -11.43 -6.61
N ASP A 54 11.22 -10.22 -6.25
CA ASP A 54 12.22 -9.45 -7.00
C ASP A 54 13.67 -9.88 -6.68
N ASN A 55 13.94 -10.37 -5.47
CA ASN A 55 15.29 -10.79 -5.10
C ASN A 55 15.70 -12.09 -5.83
N PRO A 56 16.66 -12.03 -6.77
CA PRO A 56 17.25 -13.25 -7.31
C PRO A 56 18.00 -13.95 -6.18
N ARG A 57 17.78 -15.26 -6.04
CA ARG A 57 18.47 -16.07 -5.04
C ARG A 57 19.96 -16.10 -5.40
N VAL A 58 20.77 -15.24 -4.77
CA VAL A 58 22.23 -15.23 -4.90
C VAL A 58 22.77 -16.48 -4.20
N VAL A 59 22.77 -17.60 -4.91
CA VAL A 59 23.57 -18.77 -4.58
C VAL A 59 24.96 -18.58 -5.17
N ALA A 60 25.79 -17.79 -4.49
CA ALA A 60 27.22 -17.87 -4.76
C ALA A 60 27.67 -19.29 -4.38
N SER A 61 28.07 -20.09 -5.35
CA SER A 61 28.78 -21.34 -5.10
C SER A 61 29.97 -20.99 -4.23
N LYS A 62 29.96 -21.45 -2.98
CA LYS A 62 31.09 -21.31 -2.06
C LYS A 62 32.28 -21.95 -2.79
N LEU A 63 33.22 -21.13 -3.26
CA LEU A 63 34.45 -21.65 -3.87
C LEU A 63 35.11 -22.51 -2.81
N VAL A 64 35.03 -23.84 -2.99
CA VAL A 64 35.88 -24.74 -2.23
C VAL A 64 37.27 -24.47 -2.75
N ASP A 65 38.06 -23.84 -1.89
CA ASP A 65 39.46 -23.51 -2.10
C ASP A 65 40.16 -24.75 -2.67
N LEU A 66 40.62 -24.63 -3.91
CA LEU A 66 41.37 -25.68 -4.58
C LEU A 66 42.85 -25.32 -4.39
N VAL A 67 43.42 -25.80 -3.29
CA VAL A 67 44.87 -25.80 -3.03
C VAL A 67 45.28 -27.09 -2.34
#